data_AF-A0A1V1PLM1-F1
#
_entry.id   AF-A0A1V1PLM1-F1
#
_cell.length_a   1.000
_cell.length_b   1.000
_cell.length_c   1.000
_cell.angle_alpha   90.00
_cell.angle_beta   90.00
_cell.angle_gamma   90.00
#
_symmetry.space_group_name_H-M   'P 1'
#
loop_
_entity.id
_entity.type
_entity.pdbx_description
1 polymer ?
#
loop_
_entity_poly.entity_id
_entity_poly.type
_entity_poly.pdbx_seq_one_letter_code
_entity_poly.pdbx_strand_id
1 'polypeptide(L)' 'MQQSLGIPEYAWDVWLTYPPGPTWTDTAPPAPAAWSHQLGRLSPENRLNPEAFAADVRARVEQVA' A
#
# COMPACT_ATOMS: atom_id res chain seq x y z
N MET A 1 -12.41 -14.64 2.01
CA MET A 1 -11.67 -14.23 3.22
C MET A 1 -11.40 -12.75 3.12
N GLN A 2 -11.54 -11.99 4.21
CA GLN A 2 -11.25 -10.56 4.21
C GLN A 2 -9.75 -10.33 4.39
N GLN A 3 -9.12 -9.58 3.48
CA GLN A 3 -7.72 -9.16 3.62
C GLN A 3 -7.66 -7.91 4.51
N SER A 4 -6.85 -7.94 5.55
CA SER A 4 -6.66 -6.85 6.51
C SER A 4 -5.18 -6.51 6.64
N LEU A 5 -4.86 -5.23 6.83
CA LEU A 5 -3.52 -4.76 7.13
C LEU A 5 -3.12 -5.00 8.60
N GLY A 6 -4.02 -5.57 9.42
CA GLY A 6 -3.76 -5.81 10.84
C GLY A 6 -3.73 -4.54 11.70
N ILE A 7 -4.29 -3.43 11.20
CA ILE A 7 -4.36 -2.17 11.94
C ILE A 7 -5.54 -2.25 12.93
N PRO A 8 -5.32 -2.10 14.25
CA PRO A 8 -6.35 -2.33 15.27
C PRO A 8 -7.33 -1.15 15.45
N GLU A 9 -7.15 -0.06 14.71
CA GLU A 9 -7.94 1.17 14.80
C GLU A 9 -8.34 1.69 13.42
N TYR A 10 -9.34 2.58 13.36
CA TYR A 10 -9.69 3.26 12.12
C TYR A 10 -8.51 4.12 11.65
N ALA A 11 -8.13 3.92 10.39
CA ALA A 11 -6.93 4.48 9.77
C ALA A 11 -7.31 5.21 8.48
N TRP A 12 -6.75 6.40 8.29
CA TRP A 12 -7.06 7.28 7.15
C TRP A 12 -5.79 7.78 6.44
N ASP A 13 -4.66 7.87 7.16
CA ASP A 13 -3.34 8.13 6.58
C ASP A 13 -2.62 6.81 6.25
N VAL A 14 -3.09 6.13 5.20
CA VAL A 14 -2.54 4.87 4.68
C VAL A 14 -2.34 4.97 3.17
N TRP A 15 -1.18 4.53 2.68
CA TRP A 15 -0.82 4.49 1.27
C TRP A 15 -0.60 3.05 0.84
N LEU A 16 -1.21 2.66 -0.28
CA LEU A 16 -1.11 1.33 -0.87
C LEU A 16 -0.52 1.44 -2.28
N THR A 17 0.47 0.61 -2.61
CA THR A 17 0.93 0.44 -3.99
C THR A 17 0.52 -0.94 -4.49
N TYR A 18 0.11 -1.01 -5.74
CA TYR A 18 -0.32 -2.24 -6.40
C TYR A 18 0.65 -2.59 -7.53
N PRO A 19 0.81 -3.88 -7.86
CA PRO A 19 1.53 -4.24 -9.07
C PRO A 19 0.75 -3.74 -10.29
N PRO A 20 1.39 -3.59 -11.45
CA PRO A 20 0.71 -3.17 -12.65
C PRO A 20 -0.10 -4.29 -13.30
N GLY A 21 -1.26 -3.95 -13.86
CA GLY A 21 -2.13 -4.90 -14.57
C GLY A 21 -3.27 -5.58 -13.80
N PRO A 22 -3.32 -5.66 -12.44
CA PRO A 22 -4.51 -6.12 -11.75
C PRO A 22 -5.70 -5.22 -12.10
N THR A 23 -6.76 -5.85 -12.59
CA THR A 23 -8.05 -5.20 -12.76
C THR A 23 -8.90 -5.51 -11.52
N TRP A 24 -9.62 -4.53 -11.01
CA TRP A 24 -10.52 -4.73 -9.86
C TRP A 24 -11.82 -5.34 -10.38
N THR A 25 -11.80 -6.66 -10.58
CA THR A 25 -12.91 -7.40 -11.20
C THR A 25 -13.82 -8.08 -10.19
N ASP A 26 -13.45 -8.10 -8.91
CA ASP A 26 -14.19 -8.73 -7.84
C ASP A 26 -14.65 -7.69 -6.81
N THR A 27 -15.45 -8.15 -5.85
CA THR A 27 -15.95 -7.42 -4.69
C THR A 27 -14.84 -6.88 -3.77
N ALA A 28 -13.61 -7.40 -3.88
CA ALA A 28 -12.46 -6.93 -3.12
C ALA A 28 -11.27 -6.59 -4.04
N PRO A 29 -10.45 -5.58 -3.69
CA PRO A 29 -9.22 -5.30 -4.42
C PRO A 29 -8.23 -6.48 -4.27
N PRO A 30 -7.27 -6.62 -5.19
CA PRO A 30 -6.15 -7.55 -5.00
C PRO A 30 -5.33 -7.16 -3.76
N ALA A 31 -4.38 -8.02 -3.38
CA ALA A 31 -3.42 -7.65 -2.33
C ALA A 31 -2.52 -6.51 -2.83
N PRO A 32 -2.27 -5.46 -2.00
CA PRO A 32 -1.27 -4.46 -2.33
C PRO A 32 0.13 -5.12 -2.33
N ALA A 33 1.01 -4.61 -3.17
CA ALA A 33 2.40 -5.05 -3.20
C ALA A 33 3.24 -4.43 -2.08
N ALA A 34 2.88 -3.21 -1.65
CA ALA A 34 3.41 -2.59 -0.45
C ALA A 34 2.38 -1.65 0.16
N TRP A 35 2.60 -1.30 1.44
CA TRP A 35 1.81 -0.28 2.12
C TRP A 35 2.66 0.52 3.10
N SER A 36 2.20 1.72 3.44
CA SER A 36 2.80 2.57 4.47
C SER A 36 1.75 3.46 5.15
N HIS A 37 2.09 4.12 6.25
CA HIS A 37 1.18 5.01 7.00
C HIS A 37 1.90 6.19 7.68
N GLN A 38 1.15 7.21 8.13
CA GLN A 38 1.66 8.34 8.93
C GLN A 38 1.07 8.38 10.35
N LEU A 39 0.31 7.35 10.72
CA LEU A 39 -0.36 7.20 12.01
C LEU A 39 0.65 7.18 13.17
N GLY A 40 0.39 7.99 14.21
CA GLY A 40 1.32 8.21 15.32
C GLY A 40 1.39 7.08 16.36
N ARG A 41 0.38 6.22 16.44
CA ARG A 41 0.27 5.15 17.46
C ARG A 41 0.68 3.77 16.97
N LEU A 42 0.97 3.62 15.68
CA LEU A 42 1.36 2.35 15.08
C LEU A 42 2.89 2.17 15.08
N SER A 43 3.31 0.92 14.90
CA SER A 43 4.72 0.55 14.73
C SER A 43 5.38 1.40 13.63
N PRO A 44 6.64 1.82 13.81
CA PRO A 44 7.38 2.55 12.79
C PRO A 44 7.75 1.70 11.56
N GLU A 45 7.58 0.38 11.62
CA GLU A 45 7.99 -0.58 10.58
C GLU A 45 7.36 -0.33 9.21
N ASN A 46 6.24 0.41 9.15
CA ASN A 46 5.59 0.82 7.89
C ASN A 46 5.35 2.34 7.83
N ARG A 47 6.12 3.13 8.60
CA ARG A 47 5.96 4.58 8.56
C ARG A 47 6.40 5.11 7.20
N LEU A 48 5.59 5.99 6.62
CA LEU A 48 5.82 6.56 5.30
C LEU A 48 7.19 7.24 5.25
N ASN A 49 8.06 6.71 4.38
CA ASN A 49 9.24 7.38 3.89
C ASN A 49 8.93 7.90 2.47
N PRO A 50 8.83 9.23 2.27
CA PRO A 50 8.41 9.80 0.99
C PRO A 50 9.31 9.39 -0.19
N GLU A 51 10.62 9.36 0.02
CA GLU A 51 11.60 9.02 -1.02
C GLU A 51 11.49 7.55 -1.43
N ALA A 52 11.40 6.64 -0.45
CA ALA A 52 11.24 5.21 -0.71
C ALA A 52 9.89 4.91 -1.37
N PHE A 53 8.82 5.58 -0.95
CA PHE A 53 7.51 5.44 -1.56
C PHE A 53 7.53 5.90 -3.03
N ALA A 54 8.12 7.06 -3.32
CA ALA A 54 8.24 7.55 -4.70
C ALA A 54 9.08 6.60 -5.56
N ALA A 55 10.16 6.03 -5.02
CA ALA A 55 10.99 5.05 -5.72
C ALA A 55 10.21 3.76 -6.03
N ASP A 56 9.44 3.23 -5.07
CA ASP A 56 8.59 2.04 -5.25
C ASP A 56 7.56 2.28 -6.36
N VAL A 57 6.88 3.43 -6.35
CA VAL A 57 5.89 3.77 -7.38
C VAL A 57 6.54 3.85 -8.77
N ARG A 58 7.69 4.54 -8.91
CA ARG A 58 8.38 4.65 -10.21
C ARG A 58 8.81 3.29 -10.74
N ALA A 59 9.43 2.46 -9.89
CA ALA A 59 9.86 1.12 -10.28
C ALA A 59 8.71 0.25 -10.81
N ARG A 60 7.50 0.42 -10.26
CA ARG A 60 6.31 -0.32 -10.70
C ARG A 60 5.71 0.21 -12.00
N VAL A 61 5.77 1.53 -12.22
CA VAL A 61 5.31 2.15 -13.48
C VAL A 61 6.25 1.79 -14.64
N GLU A 62 7.56 1.81 -14.41
CA GLU A 62 8.57 1.47 -15.42
C GLU A 62 8.50 0.00 -15.85
N GLN A 63 8.01 -0.91 -15.00
CA GLN A 63 7.81 -2.32 -15.34
C GLN A 63 6.68 -2.57 -16.38
N VAL A 64 5.93 -1.53 -16.76
CA VAL A 64 4.81 -1.60 -17.71
C VAL A 64 5.13 -0.95 -19.06
N ALA A 65 6.16 -0.11 -19.10
CA ALA A 65 6.56 0.66 -20.28
C ALA A 65 7.55 -0.12 -21.14
#